data_AF-A0A0D0NGN6-F1
#
_entry.id   AF-A0A0D0NGN6-F1
#
_cell.length_a   1.000
_cell.length_b   1.000
_cell.length_c   1.000
_cell.angle_alpha   90.00
_cell.angle_beta   90.00
_cell.angle_gamma   90.00
#
_symmetry.space_group_name_H-M   'P 1'
#
loop_
_entity.id
_entity.type
_entity.pdbx_description
1 polymer ?
#
loop_
_entity_poly.entity_id
_entity_poly.type
_entity_poly.pdbx_seq_one_letter_code
_entity_poly.pdbx_strand_id
1 'polypeptide(L)' 'MAAHRRAALYYDFADFSMIRLSTGRAFLNAGFGRAHRLTPRDLTTPPADA' A
#
# COMPACT_ATOMS: atom_id res chain seq x y z
N MET A 1 -8.09 -11.15 -2.42
CA MET A 1 -9.18 -11.19 -3.44
C MET A 1 -10.50 -10.60 -2.94
N ALA A 2 -10.88 -10.77 -1.66
CA ALA A 2 -12.14 -10.22 -1.13
C ALA A 2 -12.30 -8.69 -1.30
N ALA A 3 -11.22 -7.91 -1.16
CA ALA A 3 -11.26 -6.45 -1.32
C ALA A 3 -11.45 -5.96 -2.76
N HIS A 4 -11.11 -6.79 -3.77
CA HIS A 4 -11.11 -6.39 -5.18
C HIS A 4 -11.64 -7.51 -6.08
N ARG A 5 -12.96 -7.73 -6.04
CA ARG A 5 -13.62 -8.84 -6.73
C ARG A 5 -13.37 -8.88 -8.25
N ARG A 6 -13.19 -7.72 -8.90
CA ARG A 6 -12.88 -7.63 -10.33
C ARG A 6 -11.47 -8.10 -10.69
N ALA A 7 -10.51 -8.08 -9.75
CA ALA A 7 -9.14 -8.55 -10.02
C ALA A 7 -9.09 -10.07 -10.31
N ALA A 8 -10.09 -10.83 -9.87
CA ALA A 8 -10.22 -12.25 -10.17
C ALA A 8 -10.33 -12.56 -11.67
N LEU A 9 -10.73 -11.58 -12.49
CA LEU A 9 -10.78 -11.73 -13.95
C LEU A 9 -9.40 -11.78 -14.62
N TYR A 10 -8.34 -11.37 -13.92
CA TYR A 10 -7.01 -11.15 -14.50
C TYR A 10 -5.90 -11.89 -13.73
N TYR A 11 -6.12 -12.21 -12.46
CA TYR A 11 -5.07 -12.69 -11.56
C TYR A 11 -4.38 -13.97 -12.03
N ASP A 12 -5.11 -14.87 -12.69
CA ASP A 12 -4.59 -16.18 -13.13
C ASP A 12 -3.96 -16.15 -14.53
N PHE A 13 -3.96 -15.01 -15.22
CA PHE A 13 -3.31 -14.90 -16.51
C PHE A 13 -1.79 -14.67 -16.34
N ALA A 14 -0.99 -15.37 -17.13
CA ALA A 14 0.47 -15.37 -17.02
C ALA A 14 1.12 -14.01 -17.37
N ASP A 15 0.40 -13.12 -18.04
CA ASP A 15 0.80 -11.75 -18.35
C ASP A 15 0.54 -10.76 -17.20
N PHE A 16 -0.14 -11.19 -16.13
CA PHE A 16 -0.32 -10.42 -14.91
C PHE A 16 0.54 -10.96 -13.77
N SER A 17 0.96 -10.07 -12.87
CA SER A 17 1.80 -10.43 -11.72
C SER A 17 1.41 -9.65 -10.48
N MET A 18 1.42 -10.34 -9.33
CA MET A 18 1.28 -9.70 -8.04
C MET A 18 2.64 -9.20 -7.56
N ILE A 19 2.75 -7.90 -7.33
CA ILE A 19 3.96 -7.26 -6.84
C ILE A 19 3.73 -6.64 -5.47
N ARG A 20 4.78 -6.64 -4.65
CA ARG A 20 4.82 -5.89 -3.40
C ARG A 20 5.81 -4.73 -3.55
N LEU A 21 5.34 -3.53 -3.27
CA LEU A 21 6.22 -2.37 -3.17
C LEU A 21 6.92 -2.38 -1.80
N SER A 22 8.25 -2.41 -1.82
CA SER A 22 9.05 -2.17 -0.62
C SER A 22 9.27 -0.67 -0.47
N THR A 23 8.61 -0.06 0.51
CA THR A 23 8.67 1.38 0.75
C THR A 23 9.97 1.75 1.45
N GLY A 24 10.79 2.60 0.81
CA GLY A 24 11.99 3.20 1.43
C GLY A 24 11.76 4.58 2.03
N ARG A 25 10.80 5.34 1.48
CA ARG A 25 10.38 6.67 1.96
C ARG A 25 8.96 6.97 1.49
N ALA A 26 8.25 7.84 2.20
CA ALA A 26 6.97 8.37 1.75
C ALA A 26 6.85 9.88 2.08
N PHE A 27 5.95 10.55 1.37
CA PHE A 27 5.61 11.95 1.58
C PHE A 27 4.11 12.06 1.77
N LEU A 28 3.69 12.47 2.96
CA LEU A 28 2.28 12.69 3.28
C LEU A 28 1.93 14.15 3.02
N ASN A 29 1.00 14.38 2.11
CA ASN A 29 0.33 15.66 1.93
C ASN A 29 -1.12 15.52 2.42
N ALA A 30 -1.47 16.24 3.49
CA ALA A 30 -2.79 16.16 4.12
C ALA A 30 -3.69 17.37 3.77
N GLY A 31 -3.33 18.17 2.76
CA GLY A 31 -4.18 19.26 2.24
C GLY A 31 -4.04 20.63 2.93
N PHE A 32 -3.37 20.75 4.08
CA PHE A 32 -3.26 22.02 4.84
C PHE A 32 -1.89 22.70 4.76
N GLY A 33 -1.32 22.77 3.55
CA GLY A 33 -0.08 23.52 3.29
C GLY A 33 1.18 22.96 3.96
N ARG A 34 1.14 21.73 4.48
CA ARG A 34 2.28 21.02 5.05
C ARG A 34 2.44 19.65 4.42
N ALA A 35 3.69 19.28 4.19
CA ALA A 35 4.09 17.95 3.75
C ALA A 35 5.00 17.33 4.83
N HIS A 36 4.82 16.04 5.07
CA HIS A 36 5.58 15.29 6.06
C HIS A 36 6.38 14.18 5.38
N ARG A 37 7.65 14.04 5.74
CA ARG A 37 8.47 12.90 5.32
C ARG A 37 8.22 11.75 6.29
N LEU A 38 7.85 10.60 5.75
CA LEU A 38 7.60 9.37 6.50
C LEU A 38 8.69 8.34 6.21
N THR A 39 9.06 7.61 7.26
CA THR A 39 9.91 6.42 7.19
C THR A 39 9.06 5.17 6.97
N PRO A 40 9.66 4.03 6.59
CA PRO A 40 8.92 2.79 6.43
C PRO A 40 8.18 2.34 7.71
N ARG A 41 8.73 2.64 8.89
CA ARG A 41 8.12 2.32 10.19
C ARG A 41 6.83 3.11 10.45
N ASP A 42 6.71 4.30 9.88
CA ASP A 42 5.50 5.13 10.03
C ASP A 42 4.34 4.61 9.15
N LEU A 43 4.61 3.71 8.21
CA LEU A 43 3.62 3.15 7.27
C LEU A 43 3.11 1.77 7.68
N THR A 44 3.62 1.19 8.77
CA THR A 44 3.15 -0.11 9.26
C THR A 44 1.94 0.08 10.15
N THR A 45 0.87 -0.68 9.92
CA THR A 45 -0.23 -0.78 10.87
C THR A 45 0.29 -1.45 12.15
N PRO A 46 0.02 -0.90 13.35
CA PRO A 46 0.31 -1.61 14.59
C PRO A 46 -0.47 -2.94 14.64
N PRO A 47 0.04 -3.97 15.33
CA PRO A 47 -0.66 -5.24 15.46
C PRO A 47 -2.04 -5.03 16.11
N ALA A 48 -3.02 -5.83 15.69
CA ALA A 48 -4.43 -5.65 16.02
C ALA A 48 -4.77 -5.80 17.52
N ASP A 49 -3.85 -6.32 18.32
CA ASP A 49 -4.03 -6.63 19.75
C ASP A 49 -3.11 -5.80 20.68
N ALA A 50 -2.68 -4.61 20.24
CA ALA A 50 -1.91 -3.67 21.06
C ALA A 50 -2.80 -2.69 21.85
#